data_AF-A0A7W1E9K5-F1
#
_entry.id   AF-A0A7W1E9K5-F1
#
_cell.length_a   1.000
_cell.length_b   1.000
_cell.length_c   1.000
_cell.angle_alpha   90.00
_cell.angle_beta   90.00
_cell.angle_gamma   90.00
#
_symmetry.space_group_name_H-M   'P 1'
#
loop_
_entity.id
_entity.type
_entity.pdbx_description
1 polymer ?
#
loop_
_entity_poly.entity_id
_entity_poly.type
_entity_poly.pdbx_seq_one_letter_code
_entity_poly.pdbx_strand_id
1 'polypeptide(L)'
;VRFPEDHPDESRRGQSRRVRVTLHDVKRQELPPLDDAFARETGDLESLDALRAAVRADLQTDSEREADAQVRQSLMGQLVEANRVEAPHSLVHRLMHAYAEMYKIQPEQMESFEQQFHPVAEQQVRRDLIMDAVVEAQSLRATEAELDARVARMAEARGVPAGQVYASLQKANRLPELERAITEDKVFDFLLTQSTVDEVSV
;
A
#
# COMPACT_ATOMS: atom_id res chain seq x y z
N VAL A 1 -5.53 8.52 -39.73
CA VAL A 1 -5.77 7.97 -38.38
C VAL A 1 -7.23 8.20 -38.04
N ARG A 2 -7.94 7.17 -37.55
CA ARG A 2 -9.32 7.29 -37.07
C ARG A 2 -9.27 7.33 -35.55
N PHE A 3 -9.92 8.33 -34.96
CA PHE A 3 -10.04 8.42 -33.52
C PHE A 3 -11.15 7.47 -33.04
N PRO A 4 -10.97 6.79 -31.90
CA PRO A 4 -11.98 5.90 -31.34
C PRO A 4 -13.20 6.70 -30.86
N GLU A 5 -14.33 6.02 -30.72
CA GLU A 5 -15.61 6.65 -30.35
C GLU A 5 -15.61 7.16 -28.90
N ASP A 6 -14.75 6.63 -28.04
CA ASP A 6 -14.56 6.99 -26.63
C ASP A 6 -13.39 7.97 -26.40
N HIS A 7 -12.88 8.58 -27.47
CA HIS A 7 -11.74 9.51 -27.37
C HIS A 7 -12.03 10.64 -26.34
N PRO A 8 -11.08 11.01 -25.47
CA PRO A 8 -11.32 11.99 -24.40
C PRO A 8 -11.77 13.37 -24.89
N ASP A 9 -11.27 13.81 -26.05
CA ASP A 9 -11.73 15.01 -26.75
C ASP A 9 -12.98 14.69 -27.60
N GLU A 10 -14.15 15.16 -27.15
CA GLU A 10 -15.45 14.94 -27.79
C GLU A 10 -15.49 15.39 -29.25
N SER A 11 -14.78 16.47 -29.57
CA SER A 11 -14.74 17.06 -30.91
C SER A 11 -13.99 16.18 -31.93
N ARG A 12 -13.35 15.09 -31.48
CA ARG A 12 -12.55 14.18 -32.31
C ARG A 12 -13.10 12.78 -32.39
N ARG A 13 -14.07 12.40 -31.54
CA ARG A 13 -14.67 11.05 -31.50
C ARG A 13 -15.18 10.62 -32.87
N GLY A 14 -14.82 9.41 -33.30
CA GLY A 14 -15.24 8.81 -34.57
C GLY A 14 -14.68 9.49 -35.84
N GLN A 15 -14.03 10.66 -35.73
CA GLN A 15 -13.52 11.39 -36.88
C GLN A 15 -12.28 10.73 -37.48
N SER A 16 -12.19 10.77 -38.80
CA SER A 16 -11.01 10.36 -39.55
C SER A 16 -10.22 11.59 -39.97
N ARG A 17 -8.95 11.65 -39.58
CA ARG A 17 -8.03 12.73 -40.00
C ARG A 17 -6.83 12.19 -40.75
N ARG A 18 -6.39 12.97 -41.75
CA ARG A 18 -5.11 12.74 -42.44
C ARG A 18 -4.01 13.36 -41.60
N VAL A 19 -3.06 12.53 -41.17
CA VAL A 19 -1.85 12.96 -40.50
C VAL A 19 -0.72 12.79 -41.50
N ARG A 20 0.02 13.86 -41.76
CA ARG A 20 1.26 13.80 -42.54
C ARG A 20 2.39 13.61 -41.54
N VAL A 21 2.99 12.43 -41.54
CA VAL A 21 4.17 12.13 -40.73
C VAL A 21 5.39 12.19 -41.63
N THR A 22 6.40 12.96 -41.22
CA THR A 22 7.72 12.93 -41.84
C THR A 22 8.62 12.09 -40.94
N LEU A 23 9.12 10.96 -41.46
CA LEU A 23 10.06 10.12 -40.73
C LEU A 23 11.44 10.77 -40.80
N HIS A 24 11.96 11.18 -39.64
CA HIS A 24 13.28 11.81 -39.55
C HIS A 24 14.38 10.79 -39.27
N ASP A 25 14.14 9.85 -38.38
CA ASP A 25 15.12 8.84 -37.97
C ASP A 25 14.40 7.59 -37.44
N VAL A 26 15.06 6.44 -37.52
CA VAL A 26 14.63 5.18 -36.92
C VAL A 26 15.77 4.67 -36.06
N LYS A 27 15.57 4.73 -34.74
CA LYS A 27 16.55 4.23 -33.77
C LYS A 27 16.09 2.88 -33.24
N ARG A 28 17.05 2.00 -32.98
CA ARG A 28 16.85 0.74 -32.27
C ARG A 28 17.52 0.84 -30.91
N GLN A 29 16.87 0.33 -29.86
CA GLN A 29 17.48 0.20 -28.56
C GLN A 29 18.51 -0.93 -28.61
N GLU A 30 19.77 -0.59 -28.36
CA GLU A 30 20.87 -1.54 -28.20
C GLU A 30 21.14 -1.67 -26.70
N LEU A 31 21.01 -2.89 -26.16
CA LEU A 31 21.26 -3.14 -24.75
C LEU A 31 22.77 -3.19 -24.53
N PRO A 32 23.29 -2.50 -23.49
CA PRO A 32 24.70 -2.62 -23.14
C PRO A 32 25.04 -4.05 -22.70
N PRO A 33 26.31 -4.46 -22.80
CA PRO A 33 26.76 -5.73 -22.24
C PRO A 33 26.52 -5.73 -20.72
N LEU A 34 26.08 -6.87 -20.19
CA LEU A 34 25.85 -7.05 -18.77
C LEU A 34 27.18 -7.39 -18.08
N ASP A 35 27.99 -6.38 -17.79
CA ASP A 35 29.32 -6.48 -17.19
C ASP A 35 29.52 -5.49 -16.02
N ASP A 36 30.74 -5.41 -15.48
CA ASP A 36 31.06 -4.52 -14.36
C ASP A 36 30.96 -3.04 -14.75
N ALA A 37 31.12 -2.67 -16.03
CA ALA A 37 30.93 -1.30 -16.47
C ALA A 37 29.44 -0.92 -16.39
N PHE A 38 28.56 -1.83 -16.82
CA PHE A 38 27.13 -1.67 -16.66
C PHE A 38 26.71 -1.53 -15.19
N ALA A 39 27.28 -2.34 -14.28
CA ALA A 39 26.99 -2.24 -12.85
C ALA A 39 27.29 -0.84 -12.28
N ARG A 40 28.44 -0.26 -12.65
CA ARG A 40 28.84 1.09 -12.21
C ARG A 40 27.99 2.21 -12.82
N GLU A 41 27.37 2.00 -13.98
CA GLU A 41 26.43 2.97 -14.56
C GLU A 41 25.08 2.98 -13.82
N THR A 42 24.70 1.87 -13.18
CA THR A 42 23.42 1.73 -12.48
C THR A 42 23.43 2.24 -11.03
N GLY A 43 24.60 2.52 -10.46
CA GLY A 43 24.75 3.06 -9.10
C GLY A 43 26.16 2.84 -8.52
N ASP A 44 26.29 3.01 -7.19
CA ASP A 44 27.54 2.81 -6.44
C ASP A 44 27.87 1.31 -6.24
N LEU A 45 27.87 0.53 -7.33
CA LEU A 45 28.11 -0.91 -7.33
C LEU A 45 29.36 -1.25 -8.15
N GLU A 46 30.30 -1.96 -7.51
CA GLU A 46 31.64 -2.19 -8.06
C GLU A 46 31.70 -3.26 -9.16
N SER A 47 30.74 -4.20 -9.18
CA SER A 47 30.72 -5.36 -10.07
C SER A 47 29.32 -5.83 -10.42
N LEU A 48 29.23 -6.63 -11.48
CA LEU A 48 27.99 -7.29 -11.89
C LEU A 48 27.43 -8.21 -10.79
N ASP A 49 28.31 -8.88 -10.05
CA ASP A 49 27.88 -9.76 -8.96
C ASP A 49 27.30 -8.95 -7.80
N ALA A 50 27.84 -7.75 -7.51
CA ALA A 50 27.26 -6.84 -6.54
C ALA A 50 25.87 -6.35 -6.99
N LEU A 51 25.70 -6.02 -8.27
CA LEU A 51 24.41 -5.66 -8.85
C LEU A 51 23.39 -6.81 -8.74
N ARG A 52 23.80 -8.04 -9.07
CA ARG A 52 22.92 -9.21 -8.93
C ARG A 52 22.53 -9.47 -7.48
N ALA A 53 23.44 -9.28 -6.53
CA ALA A 53 23.16 -9.45 -5.12
C ALA A 53 22.16 -8.39 -4.62
N ALA A 54 22.34 -7.13 -5.01
CA ALA A 54 21.41 -6.05 -4.68
C ALA A 54 20.01 -6.32 -5.23
N VAL A 55 19.89 -6.62 -6.53
CA VAL A 55 18.61 -6.95 -7.17
C VAL A 55 17.95 -8.17 -6.52
N ARG A 56 18.73 -9.19 -6.14
CA ARG A 56 18.21 -10.35 -5.43
C ARG A 56 17.67 -9.98 -4.05
N ALA A 57 18.37 -9.15 -3.29
CA ALA A 57 17.93 -8.70 -1.97
C ALA A 57 16.65 -7.86 -2.07
N ASP A 58 16.56 -6.99 -3.08
CA ASP A 58 15.36 -6.19 -3.34
C ASP A 58 14.17 -7.10 -3.69
N LEU A 59 14.34 -8.03 -4.63
CA LEU A 59 13.30 -9.00 -5.00
C LEU A 59 12.88 -9.90 -3.85
N GLN A 60 13.83 -10.31 -2.99
CA GLN A 60 13.52 -11.10 -1.81
C GLN A 60 12.69 -10.27 -0.82
N THR A 61 13.09 -9.03 -0.56
CA THR A 61 12.34 -8.12 0.33
C THR A 61 10.92 -7.87 -0.18
N ASP A 62 10.77 -7.67 -1.49
CA ASP A 62 9.46 -7.47 -2.11
C ASP A 62 8.60 -8.74 -2.03
N SER A 63 9.19 -9.91 -2.29
CA SER A 63 8.50 -11.19 -2.18
C SER A 63 8.07 -11.51 -0.74
N GLU A 64 8.90 -11.21 0.25
CA GLU A 64 8.57 -11.39 1.68
C GLU A 64 7.40 -10.48 2.07
N ARG A 65 7.42 -9.21 1.64
CA ARG A 65 6.30 -8.27 1.88
C ARG A 65 5.01 -8.70 1.23
N GLU A 66 5.07 -9.22 0.00
CA GLU A 66 3.89 -9.71 -0.72
C GLU A 66 3.29 -10.94 -0.02
N ALA A 67 4.13 -11.89 0.38
CA ALA A 67 3.72 -13.07 1.13
C ALA A 67 3.06 -12.69 2.46
N ASP A 68 3.69 -11.80 3.24
CA ASP A 68 3.14 -11.30 4.50
C ASP A 68 1.78 -10.61 4.30
N ALA A 69 1.66 -9.77 3.26
CA ALA A 69 0.41 -9.10 2.94
C ALA A 69 -0.70 -10.09 2.59
N GLN A 70 -0.37 -11.13 1.80
CA GLN A 70 -1.32 -12.18 1.43
C GLN A 70 -1.78 -13.00 2.63
N VAL A 71 -0.86 -13.37 3.52
CA VAL A 71 -1.17 -14.09 4.76
C VAL A 71 -2.07 -13.24 5.65
N ARG A 72 -1.72 -11.96 5.88
CA ARG A 72 -2.53 -11.03 6.68
C ARG A 72 -3.94 -10.86 6.10
N GLN A 73 -4.05 -10.72 4.77
CA GLN A 73 -5.34 -10.61 4.09
C GLN A 73 -6.18 -11.89 4.25
N SER A 74 -5.58 -13.07 4.06
CA SER A 74 -6.27 -14.35 4.19
C SER A 74 -6.75 -14.59 5.62
N LEU A 75 -5.89 -14.33 6.61
CA LEU A 75 -6.22 -14.42 8.03
C LEU A 75 -7.41 -13.53 8.41
N MET A 76 -7.40 -12.26 7.98
CA MET A 76 -8.53 -11.35 8.23
C MET A 76 -9.80 -11.79 7.53
N GLY A 77 -9.69 -12.24 6.28
CA GLY A 77 -10.83 -12.77 5.53
C GLY A 77 -11.50 -13.92 6.29
N GLN A 78 -10.71 -14.90 6.73
CA GLN A 78 -11.20 -16.04 7.49
C GLN A 78 -11.83 -15.65 8.82
N LEU A 79 -11.24 -14.68 9.54
CA LEU A 79 -11.84 -14.18 10.79
C LEU A 79 -13.17 -13.46 10.55
N VAL A 80 -13.28 -12.65 9.50
CA VAL A 80 -14.54 -11.98 9.14
C VAL A 80 -15.60 -13.01 8.72
N GLU A 81 -15.23 -14.07 8.01
CA GLU A 81 -16.16 -15.14 7.63
C GLU A 81 -16.62 -15.98 8.82
N ALA A 82 -15.71 -16.29 9.75
CA ALA A 82 -16.01 -17.07 10.95
C ALA A 82 -16.87 -16.30 11.96
N ASN A 83 -16.79 -14.95 11.96
CA ASN A 83 -17.50 -14.10 12.90
C ASN A 83 -18.56 -13.26 12.18
N ARG A 84 -19.85 -13.55 12.43
CA ARG A 84 -20.99 -12.80 11.86
C ARG A 84 -21.15 -11.43 12.53
N VAL A 85 -20.22 -10.54 12.29
CA VAL A 85 -20.25 -9.14 12.75
C VAL A 85 -21.04 -8.31 11.74
N GLU A 86 -22.10 -7.66 12.21
CA GLU A 86 -22.84 -6.67 11.42
C GLU A 86 -22.10 -5.33 11.49
N ALA A 87 -21.88 -4.70 10.33
CA ALA A 87 -21.28 -3.38 10.26
C ALA A 87 -22.35 -2.31 10.53
N PRO A 88 -22.23 -1.50 11.60
CA PRO A 88 -23.20 -0.44 11.85
C PRO A 88 -23.18 0.60 10.73
N HIS A 89 -24.35 0.91 10.17
CA HIS A 89 -24.49 1.88 9.07
C HIS A 89 -23.80 3.23 9.35
N SER A 90 -23.84 3.70 10.60
CA SER A 90 -23.19 4.95 11.00
C SER A 90 -21.66 4.93 10.86
N LEU A 91 -21.04 3.77 11.12
CA LEU A 91 -19.60 3.59 10.96
C LEU A 91 -19.22 3.45 9.48
N VAL A 92 -20.01 2.69 8.71
CA VAL A 92 -19.82 2.56 7.25
C VAL A 92 -19.92 3.93 6.59
N HIS A 93 -20.97 4.69 6.88
CA HIS A 93 -21.17 6.03 6.33
C HIS A 93 -20.05 7.01 6.71
N ARG A 94 -19.61 6.99 7.97
CA ARG A 94 -18.46 7.81 8.41
C ARG A 94 -17.19 7.47 7.65
N LEU A 95 -16.91 6.18 7.46
CA LEU A 95 -15.74 5.71 6.74
C LEU A 95 -15.79 6.13 5.26
N MET A 96 -16.93 5.94 4.60
CA MET A 96 -17.13 6.38 3.21
C MET A 96 -16.88 7.88 3.06
N HIS A 97 -17.43 8.70 3.96
CA HIS A 97 -17.18 10.15 3.94
C HIS A 97 -15.70 10.50 4.11
N ALA A 98 -14.99 9.85 5.05
CA ALA A 98 -13.57 10.09 5.24
C ALA A 98 -12.76 9.75 3.98
N TYR A 99 -13.10 8.67 3.28
CA TYR A 99 -12.50 8.32 1.99
C TYR A 99 -12.88 9.31 0.89
N ALA A 100 -14.13 9.75 0.83
CA ALA A 100 -14.58 10.73 -0.16
C ALA A 100 -13.80 12.06 -0.01
N GLU A 101 -13.59 12.52 1.22
CA GLU A 101 -12.76 13.69 1.52
C GLU A 101 -11.29 13.47 1.14
N MET A 102 -10.73 12.31 1.49
CA MET A 102 -9.35 11.96 1.17
C MET A 102 -9.10 11.91 -0.35
N TYR A 103 -10.00 11.31 -1.10
CA TYR A 103 -9.94 11.23 -2.56
C TYR A 103 -10.44 12.49 -3.26
N LYS A 104 -10.93 13.48 -2.52
CA LYS A 104 -11.50 14.74 -3.04
C LYS A 104 -12.61 14.48 -4.06
N ILE A 105 -13.49 13.53 -3.73
CA ILE A 105 -14.66 13.18 -4.54
C ILE A 105 -15.56 14.41 -4.62
N GLN A 106 -15.94 14.77 -5.85
CA GLN A 106 -16.77 15.93 -6.08
C GLN A 106 -18.23 15.64 -5.66
N PRO A 107 -18.99 16.65 -5.22
CA PRO A 107 -20.37 16.46 -4.78
C PRO A 107 -21.25 15.74 -5.81
N GLU A 108 -21.03 15.99 -7.10
CA GLU A 108 -21.78 15.38 -8.20
C GLU A 108 -21.46 13.89 -8.39
N GLN A 109 -20.34 13.42 -7.86
CA GLN A 109 -19.89 12.03 -7.90
C GLN A 109 -20.12 11.28 -6.59
N MET A 110 -20.65 11.95 -5.56
CA MET A 110 -20.78 11.37 -4.23
C MET A 110 -21.70 10.15 -4.22
N GLU A 111 -22.85 10.23 -4.88
CA GLU A 111 -23.82 9.12 -4.92
C GLU A 111 -23.23 7.87 -5.60
N SER A 112 -22.52 8.05 -6.72
CA SER A 112 -21.89 6.92 -7.41
C SER A 112 -20.72 6.35 -6.63
N PHE A 113 -19.94 7.21 -5.96
CA PHE A 113 -18.88 6.79 -5.05
C PHE A 113 -19.42 5.97 -3.89
N GLU A 114 -20.46 6.45 -3.19
CA GLU A 114 -21.07 5.73 -2.07
C GLU A 114 -21.60 4.36 -2.51
N GLN A 115 -22.32 4.27 -3.63
CA GLN A 115 -22.84 3.00 -4.12
C GLN A 115 -21.73 1.99 -4.44
N GLN A 116 -20.63 2.43 -5.06
CA GLN A 116 -19.51 1.57 -5.43
C GLN A 116 -18.64 1.20 -4.24
N PHE A 117 -18.47 2.13 -3.29
CA PHE A 117 -17.54 1.99 -2.17
C PHE A 117 -18.20 1.38 -0.93
N HIS A 118 -19.53 1.37 -0.82
CA HIS A 118 -20.26 0.74 0.28
C HIS A 118 -19.78 -0.68 0.63
N PRO A 119 -19.67 -1.65 -0.31
CA PRO A 119 -19.22 -3.00 0.04
C PRO A 119 -17.80 -3.03 0.60
N VAL A 120 -16.92 -2.15 0.12
CA VAL A 120 -15.54 -2.01 0.61
C VAL A 120 -15.53 -1.45 2.03
N ALA A 121 -16.28 -0.38 2.25
CA ALA A 121 -16.41 0.25 3.56
C ALA A 121 -17.05 -0.70 4.58
N GLU A 122 -18.05 -1.48 4.17
CA GLU A 122 -18.70 -2.47 5.02
C GLU A 122 -17.73 -3.57 5.46
N GLN A 123 -16.97 -4.16 4.53
CA GLN A 123 -15.95 -5.16 4.86
C GLN A 123 -14.87 -4.59 5.79
N GLN A 124 -14.43 -3.36 5.54
CA GLN A 124 -13.44 -2.70 6.37
C GLN A 124 -13.96 -2.48 7.80
N VAL A 125 -15.19 -1.98 7.97
CA VAL A 125 -15.77 -1.79 9.31
C VAL A 125 -15.87 -3.11 10.06
N ARG A 126 -16.25 -4.22 9.40
CA ARG A 126 -16.29 -5.55 10.05
C ARG A 126 -14.90 -5.97 10.53
N ARG A 127 -13.89 -5.83 9.67
CA ARG A 127 -12.50 -6.15 10.02
C ARG A 127 -12.02 -5.31 11.20
N ASP A 128 -12.25 -4.00 11.15
CA ASP A 128 -11.78 -3.09 12.19
C ASP A 128 -12.47 -3.38 13.54
N LEU A 129 -13.76 -3.73 13.55
CA LEU A 129 -14.46 -4.17 14.77
C LEU A 129 -13.90 -5.47 15.36
N ILE A 130 -13.53 -6.43 14.52
CA ILE A 130 -12.91 -7.68 14.97
C ILE A 130 -11.52 -7.39 15.55
N MET A 131 -10.72 -6.56 14.86
CA MET A 131 -9.41 -6.16 15.33
C MET A 131 -9.50 -5.47 16.69
N ASP A 132 -10.40 -4.50 16.84
CA ASP A 132 -10.65 -3.79 18.10
C ASP A 132 -11.04 -4.76 19.22
N ALA A 133 -11.89 -5.76 18.94
CA ALA A 133 -12.25 -6.78 19.92
C ALA A 133 -11.05 -7.62 20.38
N VAL A 134 -10.12 -7.97 19.47
CA VAL A 134 -8.88 -8.68 19.81
C VAL A 134 -7.94 -7.79 20.62
N VAL A 135 -7.80 -6.51 20.23
CA VAL A 135 -6.99 -5.52 20.96
C VAL A 135 -7.43 -5.43 22.41
N GLU A 136 -8.73 -5.30 22.65
CA GLU A 136 -9.30 -5.22 24.01
C GLU A 136 -9.15 -6.54 24.77
N ALA A 137 -9.49 -7.68 24.15
CA ALA A 137 -9.44 -8.98 24.81
C ALA A 137 -8.03 -9.39 25.23
N GLN A 138 -7.02 -9.00 24.46
CA GLN A 138 -5.62 -9.40 24.65
C GLN A 138 -4.72 -8.25 25.14
N SER A 139 -5.29 -7.06 25.36
CA SER A 139 -4.55 -5.86 25.79
C SER A 139 -3.36 -5.51 24.85
N LEU A 140 -3.58 -5.59 23.53
CA LEU A 140 -2.52 -5.44 22.52
C LEU A 140 -2.27 -4.00 22.05
N ARG A 141 -2.83 -3.01 22.74
CA ARG A 141 -2.61 -1.59 22.42
C ARG A 141 -1.11 -1.26 22.38
N ALA A 142 -0.72 -0.40 21.44
CA ALA A 142 0.64 0.11 21.37
C ALA A 142 1.02 0.82 22.67
N THR A 143 2.24 0.57 23.13
CA THR A 143 2.83 1.24 24.30
C THR A 143 3.69 2.41 23.84
N GLU A 144 3.91 3.38 24.73
CA GLU A 144 4.82 4.52 24.49
C GLU A 144 6.23 4.03 24.14
N ALA A 145 6.72 2.99 24.81
CA ALA A 145 8.03 2.40 24.52
C ALA A 145 8.12 1.81 23.10
N GLU A 146 7.05 1.16 22.61
CA GLU A 146 7.01 0.64 21.24
C GLU A 146 6.92 1.77 20.20
N LEU A 147 6.20 2.84 20.52
CA LEU A 147 6.13 4.05 19.69
C LEU A 147 7.52 4.70 19.58
N ASP A 148 8.20 4.90 20.70
CA ASP A 148 9.55 5.45 20.75
C ASP A 148 10.55 4.58 19.97
N ALA A 149 10.48 3.26 20.14
CA ALA A 149 11.31 2.32 19.38
C ALA A 149 11.04 2.40 17.87
N ARG A 150 9.77 2.54 17.46
CA ARG A 150 9.40 2.71 16.05
C ARG A 150 9.95 4.03 15.50
N VAL A 151 9.83 5.12 16.25
CA VAL A 151 10.38 6.43 15.86
C VAL A 151 11.90 6.39 15.77
N ALA A 152 12.57 5.71 16.70
CA ALA A 152 14.03 5.54 16.67
C ALA A 152 14.49 4.82 15.39
N ARG A 153 13.82 3.72 15.00
CA ARG A 153 14.12 3.02 13.73
C ARG A 153 13.90 3.92 12.51
N MET A 154 12.83 4.71 12.49
CA MET A 154 12.59 5.67 11.41
C MET A 154 13.66 6.75 11.33
N ALA A 155 14.20 7.15 12.48
CA ALA A 155 15.25 8.16 12.59
C ALA A 155 16.60 7.63 12.09
N GLU A 156 16.95 6.39 12.47
CA GLU A 156 18.12 5.67 11.99
C GLU A 156 18.11 5.54 10.46
N ALA A 157 17.00 5.07 9.88
CA ALA A 157 16.85 4.92 8.43
C ALA A 157 16.99 6.24 7.65
N ARG A 158 16.76 7.39 8.31
CA ARG A 158 16.86 8.73 7.72
C ARG A 158 18.16 9.45 8.08
N GLY A 159 18.98 8.89 8.96
CA GLY A 159 20.18 9.55 9.48
C GLY A 159 19.92 10.83 10.26
N VAL A 160 18.77 10.96 10.94
CA VAL A 160 18.40 12.15 11.72
C VAL A 160 18.11 11.81 13.19
N PRO A 161 18.15 12.77 14.12
CA PRO A 161 17.80 12.52 15.52
C PRO A 161 16.34 12.09 15.72
N ALA A 162 16.08 11.12 16.61
CA ALA A 162 14.74 10.61 16.90
C ALA A 162 13.75 11.70 17.35
N GLY A 163 14.20 12.64 18.19
CA GLY A 163 13.37 13.77 18.64
C GLY A 163 12.88 14.66 17.49
N GLN A 164 13.66 14.78 16.41
CA GLN A 164 13.25 15.53 15.21
C GLN A 164 12.15 14.79 14.45
N VAL A 165 12.25 13.47 14.32
CA VAL A 165 11.21 12.63 13.71
C VAL A 165 9.93 12.70 14.54
N TYR A 166 10.03 12.55 15.87
CA TYR A 166 8.90 12.63 16.79
C TYR A 166 8.17 13.97 16.66
N ALA A 167 8.89 15.09 16.78
CA ALA A 167 8.32 16.43 16.65
C ALA A 167 7.66 16.66 15.29
N SER A 168 8.24 16.12 14.21
CA SER A 168 7.65 16.21 12.88
C SER A 168 6.35 15.41 12.77
N LEU A 169 6.29 14.19 13.33
CA LEU A 169 5.08 13.37 13.34
C LEU A 169 3.98 14.02 14.19
N GLN A 170 4.35 14.56 15.35
CA GLN A 170 3.43 15.26 16.24
C GLN A 170 2.82 16.49 15.55
N LYS A 171 3.66 17.34 14.94
CA LYS A 171 3.21 18.53 14.21
C LYS A 171 2.27 18.18 13.04
N ALA A 172 2.50 17.04 12.40
CA ALA A 172 1.65 16.54 11.32
C ALA A 172 0.42 15.75 11.81
N ASN A 173 0.24 15.60 13.13
CA ASN A 173 -0.80 14.77 13.75
C ASN A 173 -0.79 13.30 13.29
N ARG A 174 0.40 12.74 13.08
CA ARG A 174 0.60 11.36 12.57
C ARG A 174 1.01 10.35 13.64
N LEU A 175 1.19 10.79 14.89
CA LEU A 175 1.46 9.86 16.00
C LEU A 175 0.32 8.85 16.20
N PRO A 176 -0.98 9.23 16.16
CA PRO A 176 -2.07 8.26 16.28
C PRO A 176 -2.08 7.21 15.16
N GLU A 177 -1.70 7.60 13.94
CA GLU A 177 -1.56 6.64 12.82
C GLU A 177 -0.46 5.62 13.09
N LEU A 178 0.65 6.05 13.68
CA LEU A 178 1.78 5.20 14.00
C LEU A 178 1.45 4.24 15.15
N GLU A 179 0.77 4.73 16.19
CA GLU A 179 0.25 3.91 17.29
C GLU A 179 -0.74 2.85 16.79
N ARG A 180 -1.65 3.23 15.89
CA ARG A 180 -2.58 2.29 15.26
C ARG A 180 -1.84 1.21 14.47
N ALA A 181 -0.85 1.60 13.66
CA ALA A 181 -0.06 0.64 12.89
C ALA A 181 0.69 -0.35 13.79
N ILE A 182 1.27 0.12 14.90
CA ILE A 182 1.94 -0.76 15.89
C ILE A 182 0.93 -1.71 16.54
N THR A 183 -0.25 -1.20 16.90
CA THR A 183 -1.32 -2.01 17.48
C THR A 183 -1.78 -3.10 16.51
N GLU A 184 -1.97 -2.76 15.24
CA GLU A 184 -2.35 -3.71 14.19
C GLU A 184 -1.28 -4.79 14.00
N ASP A 185 0.00 -4.42 13.91
CA ASP A 185 1.11 -5.37 13.83
C ASP A 185 1.07 -6.38 14.99
N LYS A 186 0.88 -5.91 16.23
CA LYS A 186 0.79 -6.78 17.41
C LYS A 186 -0.39 -7.75 17.34
N VAL A 187 -1.54 -7.31 16.84
CA VAL A 187 -2.72 -8.17 16.67
C VAL A 187 -2.45 -9.23 15.62
N PHE A 188 -1.86 -8.86 14.48
CA PHE A 188 -1.48 -9.81 13.45
C PHE A 188 -0.48 -10.85 13.96
N ASP A 189 0.58 -10.42 14.62
CA ASP A 189 1.58 -11.31 15.19
C ASP A 189 0.94 -12.27 16.19
N PHE A 190 0.08 -11.77 17.08
CA PHE A 190 -0.67 -12.61 18.01
C PHE A 190 -1.53 -13.66 17.28
N LEU A 191 -2.35 -13.24 16.32
CA LEU A 191 -3.23 -14.14 15.59
C LEU A 191 -2.46 -15.18 14.76
N LEU A 192 -1.30 -14.81 14.21
CA LEU A 192 -0.41 -15.74 13.51
C LEU A 192 0.12 -16.83 14.45
N THR A 193 0.51 -16.48 15.68
CA THR A 193 0.93 -17.49 16.67
C THR A 193 -0.19 -18.46 17.07
N GLN A 194 -1.45 -18.09 16.87
CA GLN A 194 -2.63 -18.91 17.13
C GLN A 194 -3.12 -19.67 15.88
N SER A 195 -2.47 -19.48 14.74
CA SER A 195 -2.90 -20.01 13.44
C SER A 195 -1.91 -21.02 12.89
N THR A 196 -2.39 -21.91 12.03
CA THR A 196 -1.53 -22.78 11.21
C THR A 196 -1.27 -22.07 9.88
N VAL A 197 0.01 -21.87 9.53
CA VAL A 197 0.42 -21.26 8.26
C VAL A 197 1.03 -22.35 7.40
N ASP A 198 0.37 -22.66 6.28
CA ASP A 198 0.88 -23.61 5.30
C ASP A 198 1.72 -22.88 4.25
N GLU A 199 2.98 -23.31 4.08
CA GLU A 199 3.83 -22.80 3.01
C GLU A 199 3.45 -23.46 1.68
N VAL A 200 3.04 -22.65 0.70
CA VAL A 200 2.73 -23.12 -0.65
C VAL A 200 3.80 -22.60 -1.60
N SER A 201 4.49 -23.51 -2.29
CA SER A 201 5.41 -23.14 -3.36
C SER A 201 4.63 -22.62 -4.57
N VAL A 202 4.88 -21.38 -4.96
CA VAL A 202 4.33 -20.74 -6.18
C VAL A 202 5.20 -21.06 -7.38
#